data_AF-A0A7Y3HWE5-F1
#
_entry.id   AF-A0A7Y3HWE5-F1
#
_cell.length_a   1.000
_cell.length_b   1.000
_cell.length_c   1.000
_cell.angle_alpha   90.00
_cell.angle_beta   90.00
_cell.angle_gamma   90.00
#
_symmetry.space_group_name_H-M   'P 1'
#
loop_
_entity.id
_entity.type
_entity.pdbx_description
1 polymer ?
#
loop_
_entity_poly.entity_id
_entity_poly.type
_entity_poly.pdbx_seq_one_letter_code
_entity_poly.pdbx_strand_id
1 'polypeptide(L)'
;MQDEITKKMIQEAGLEQPSAGFVRDVMNAIEVKSTSTVYRPLIGRRGWTAIAAVVVISLVVVYLMPSEGSSFFESLNLPTGASIPNPMEKIEVSQTMLYAIGFLGLFLLQIPFLKRRFEF
;
A
#
# COMPACT_ATOMS: atom_id res chain seq x y z
N MET A 1 43.81 35.99 4.22
CA MET A 1 44.88 35.44 5.08
C MET A 1 44.41 34.29 5.97
N GLN A 2 43.19 34.29 6.53
CA GLN A 2 42.71 33.17 7.37
C GLN A 2 42.41 31.88 6.57
N ASP A 3 41.86 31.99 5.36
CA ASP A 3 41.51 30.82 4.54
C ASP A 3 42.72 29.99 4.10
N GLU A 4 43.86 30.62 3.88
CA GLU A 4 45.09 29.92 3.48
C GLU A 4 45.69 29.12 4.63
N ILE A 5 45.57 29.62 5.86
CA ILE A 5 46.02 28.92 7.07
C ILE A 5 45.14 27.70 7.32
N THR A 6 43.81 27.88 7.22
CA THR A 6 42.85 26.78 7.35
C THR A 6 43.08 25.70 6.28
N LYS A 7 43.32 26.10 5.04
CA LYS A 7 43.60 25.18 3.93
C LYS A 7 44.89 24.39 4.16
N LYS A 8 45.95 25.03 4.66
CA LYS A 8 47.21 24.35 5.01
C LYS A 8 47.06 23.40 6.18
N MET A 9 46.34 23.81 7.23
CA MET A 9 46.07 22.95 8.39
C MET A 9 45.24 21.71 8.01
N ILE A 10 44.24 21.84 7.14
CA ILE A 10 43.45 20.69 6.63
C ILE A 10 44.31 19.79 5.74
N GLN A 11 45.18 20.36 4.93
CA GLN A 11 46.09 19.61 4.06
C GLN A 11 47.14 18.82 4.86
N GLU A 12 47.66 19.40 5.94
CA GLU A 12 48.59 18.75 6.87
C GLU A 12 47.88 17.71 7.76
N ALA A 13 46.65 17.97 8.20
CA ALA A 13 45.83 17.01 8.95
C ALA A 13 45.33 15.84 8.09
N GLY A 14 45.14 16.03 6.79
CA GLY A 14 44.81 14.98 5.82
C GLY A 14 46.00 14.13 5.38
N LEU A 15 47.22 14.48 5.82
CA LEU A 15 48.45 13.73 5.54
C LEU A 15 48.74 12.61 6.56
N GLU A 16 48.02 12.59 7.68
CA GLU A 16 47.95 11.43 8.57
C GLU A 16 47.27 10.31 7.78
N GLN A 17 48.07 9.44 7.15
CA GLN A 17 47.55 8.30 6.40
C GLN A 17 46.56 7.56 7.29
N PRO A 18 45.29 7.43 6.87
CA PRO A 18 44.33 6.65 7.64
C PRO A 18 44.93 5.26 7.87
N SER A 19 44.75 4.72 9.08
CA SER A 19 45.30 3.41 9.41
C SER A 19 44.92 2.40 8.33
N ALA A 20 45.77 1.42 8.05
CA ALA A 20 45.52 0.42 6.99
C ALA A 20 44.16 -0.31 7.13
N GLY A 21 43.52 -0.22 8.30
CA GLY A 21 42.18 -0.73 8.59
C GLY A 21 41.04 0.29 8.58
N PHE A 22 41.29 1.60 8.46
CA PHE A 22 40.25 2.64 8.60
C PHE A 22 39.05 2.43 7.66
N VAL A 23 39.31 2.14 6.39
CA VAL A 23 38.24 1.87 5.42
C VAL A 23 37.44 0.63 5.82
N ARG A 24 38.11 -0.43 6.31
CA ARG A 24 37.47 -1.66 6.79
C ARG A 24 36.64 -1.40 8.05
N ASP A 25 37.15 -0.58 8.97
CA ASP A 25 36.48 -0.27 10.22
C ASP A 25 35.26 0.63 9.99
N VAL A 26 35.36 1.61 9.08
CA VAL A 26 34.24 2.44 8.63
C VAL A 26 33.20 1.59 7.88
N MET A 27 33.63 0.70 6.97
CA MET A 27 32.72 -0.17 6.24
C MET A 27 31.96 -1.11 7.18
N ASN A 28 32.65 -1.74 8.14
CA ASN A 28 32.03 -2.57 9.18
C ASN A 28 31.05 -1.76 10.06
N ALA A 29 31.41 -0.54 10.46
CA ALA A 29 30.53 0.29 11.29
C ALA A 29 29.26 0.73 10.54
N ILE A 30 29.35 0.95 9.22
CA ILE A 30 28.21 1.27 8.37
C ILE A 30 27.36 0.01 8.11
N GLU A 31 27.99 -1.14 7.88
CA GLU A 31 27.32 -2.41 7.58
C GLU A 31 26.52 -2.94 8.79
N VAL A 32 27.05 -2.77 10.02
CA VAL A 32 26.34 -3.06 11.27
C VAL A 32 25.14 -2.12 11.49
N LYS A 33 25.24 -0.87 11.00
CA LYS A 33 24.18 0.14 11.13
C LYS A 33 23.15 0.07 10.00
N SER A 34 23.50 -0.49 8.84
CA SER A 34 22.54 -0.92 7.82
C SER A 34 21.84 -2.20 8.26
N THR A 35 21.12 -2.12 9.39
CA THR A 35 20.03 -3.04 9.65
C THR A 35 19.18 -3.02 8.39
N SER A 36 19.18 -4.17 7.71
CA SER A 36 18.42 -4.38 6.48
C SER A 36 17.03 -3.82 6.72
N THR A 37 16.56 -2.96 5.84
CA THR A 37 15.16 -2.57 5.81
C THR A 37 14.38 -3.84 5.50
N VAL A 38 14.00 -4.58 6.55
CA VAL A 38 13.29 -5.84 6.42
C VAL A 38 11.99 -5.49 5.73
N TYR A 39 11.90 -5.82 4.44
CA TYR A 39 10.75 -5.52 3.61
C TYR A 39 9.55 -6.26 4.20
N ARG A 40 8.76 -5.55 5.00
CA ARG A 40 7.52 -6.07 5.55
C ARG A 40 6.48 -5.94 4.45
N PRO A 41 5.90 -7.06 3.98
CA PRO A 41 4.91 -6.98 2.92
C PRO A 41 3.75 -6.09 3.39
N LEU A 42 3.44 -5.06 2.59
CA LEU A 42 2.39 -4.06 2.85
C LEU A 42 1.03 -4.71 3.15
N ILE A 43 0.80 -5.91 2.62
CA ILE A 43 -0.39 -6.73 2.88
C ILE A 43 0.06 -8.13 3.26
N GLY A 44 -0.22 -8.55 4.49
CA GLY A 44 0.05 -9.91 4.95
C GLY A 44 -0.82 -10.94 4.22
N ARG A 45 -0.46 -12.23 4.31
CA ARG A 45 -1.19 -13.34 3.64
C ARG A 45 -2.71 -13.33 3.90
N ARG A 46 -3.11 -12.91 5.11
CA ARG A 46 -4.53 -12.78 5.52
C ARG A 46 -5.26 -11.65 4.78
N GLY A 47 -4.56 -10.57 4.45
CA GLY A 47 -5.12 -9.46 3.67
C GLY A 47 -5.40 -9.89 2.22
N TRP A 48 -4.49 -10.67 1.62
CA TRP A 48 -4.71 -11.25 0.29
C TRP A 48 -5.89 -12.20 0.24
N THR A 49 -6.08 -13.06 1.26
CA THR A 49 -7.25 -13.93 1.32
C THR A 49 -8.55 -13.14 1.48
N ALA A 50 -8.54 -12.04 2.26
CA ALA A 50 -9.73 -11.19 2.41
C ALA A 50 -10.08 -10.46 1.11
N ILE A 51 -9.08 -9.93 0.40
CA ILE A 51 -9.27 -9.30 -0.92
C ILE A 51 -9.84 -10.32 -1.92
N ALA A 52 -9.26 -11.52 -1.98
CA ALA A 52 -9.75 -12.59 -2.85
C ALA A 52 -11.21 -12.97 -2.53
N ALA A 53 -11.56 -13.07 -1.25
CA ALA A 53 -12.94 -13.35 -0.83
C ALA A 53 -13.92 -12.27 -1.29
N VAL A 54 -13.58 -10.98 -1.10
CA VAL A 54 -14.43 -9.86 -1.55
C VAL A 54 -14.63 -9.87 -3.06
N VAL A 55 -13.57 -10.15 -3.83
CA VAL A 55 -13.64 -10.25 -5.29
C VAL A 55 -14.51 -11.44 -5.73
N VAL A 56 -14.37 -12.60 -5.09
CA VAL A 56 -15.19 -13.77 -5.42
C VAL A 56 -16.67 -13.50 -5.09
N ILE A 57 -16.95 -12.91 -3.93
CA ILE A 57 -18.32 -12.55 -3.54
C ILE A 57 -18.93 -11.56 -4.54
N SER A 58 -18.18 -10.53 -4.95
CA SER A 58 -18.70 -9.55 -5.92
C SER A 58 -18.99 -10.19 -7.28
N LEU A 59 -18.13 -11.09 -7.76
CA LEU A 59 -18.37 -11.84 -9.00
C LEU A 59 -19.61 -12.74 -8.91
N VAL A 60 -19.78 -13.44 -7.80
CA VAL A 60 -20.95 -14.30 -7.58
C VAL A 60 -22.24 -13.47 -7.53
N VAL A 61 -22.22 -12.32 -6.84
CA VAL A 61 -23.36 -11.39 -6.80
C VAL A 61 -23.69 -10.87 -8.19
N VAL A 62 -22.70 -10.45 -8.98
CA VAL A 62 -22.93 -9.98 -10.36
C VAL A 62 -23.45 -11.08 -11.27
N TYR A 63 -22.98 -12.32 -11.10
CA TYR A 63 -23.43 -13.47 -11.90
C TYR A 63 -24.87 -13.88 -11.59
N LEU A 64 -25.25 -13.87 -10.31
CA LEU A 64 -26.59 -14.24 -9.84
C LEU A 64 -27.60 -13.10 -10.00
N MET A 65 -27.18 -11.87 -10.28
CA MET A 65 -28.07 -10.72 -10.42
C MET A 65 -28.92 -10.84 -11.70
N PRO A 66 -30.25 -10.95 -11.58
CA PRO A 66 -31.15 -10.86 -12.73
C PRO A 66 -31.05 -9.46 -13.36
N SER A 67 -31.23 -9.33 -14.67
CA SER A 67 -31.12 -8.04 -15.38
C SER A 67 -32.18 -7.00 -14.97
N GLU A 68 -33.13 -7.36 -14.11
CA GLU A 68 -34.14 -6.47 -13.55
C GLU A 68 -33.60 -5.82 -12.28
N GLY A 69 -32.76 -4.79 -12.50
CA GLY A 69 -32.10 -4.04 -11.45
C GLY A 69 -33.08 -3.17 -10.67
N SER A 70 -33.45 -3.58 -9.46
CA SER A 70 -33.91 -2.70 -8.37
C SER A 70 -34.25 -3.47 -7.09
N SER A 71 -34.77 -4.69 -7.20
CA SER A 71 -35.39 -5.42 -6.09
C SER A 71 -34.41 -6.03 -5.07
N PHE A 72 -33.13 -6.20 -5.42
CA PHE A 72 -32.14 -6.79 -4.50
C PHE A 72 -31.76 -5.84 -3.35
N PHE A 73 -31.66 -4.53 -3.62
CA PHE A 73 -31.37 -3.53 -2.59
C PHE A 73 -32.53 -3.31 -1.62
N GLU A 74 -33.78 -3.45 -2.09
CA GLU A 74 -34.98 -3.40 -1.23
C GLU A 74 -35.11 -4.63 -0.32
N SER A 75 -34.66 -5.80 -0.78
CA SER A 75 -34.68 -7.04 0.01
C SER A 75 -33.56 -7.11 1.08
N LEU A 76 -32.51 -6.29 0.95
CA LEU A 76 -31.46 -6.13 1.95
C LEU A 76 -31.98 -5.22 3.08
N ASN A 77 -32.97 -5.71 3.82
CA ASN A 77 -33.38 -5.13 5.08
C ASN A 77 -32.27 -5.40 6.11
N LEU A 78 -31.21 -4.60 6.05
CA LEU A 78 -30.10 -4.62 7.01
C LEU A 78 -30.69 -4.40 8.40
N PRO A 79 -30.63 -5.40 9.32
CA PRO A 79 -31.16 -5.22 10.66
C PRO A 79 -30.37 -4.11 11.33
N THR A 80 -31.04 -2.97 11.54
CA THR A 80 -30.49 -1.72 12.10
C THR A 80 -30.00 -1.82 13.55
N GLY A 81 -30.01 -3.03 14.14
CA GLY A 81 -29.62 -3.31 15.52
C GLY A 81 -28.33 -4.15 15.67
N ALA A 82 -27.67 -4.55 14.59
CA ALA A 82 -26.36 -5.16 14.72
C ALA A 82 -25.32 -4.06 14.95
N SER A 83 -24.97 -3.80 16.22
CA SER A 83 -23.73 -3.09 16.57
C SER A 83 -22.55 -3.93 16.10
N ILE A 84 -22.23 -3.82 14.80
CA ILE A 84 -20.99 -4.30 14.23
C ILE A 84 -19.91 -3.46 14.90
N PRO A 85 -19.03 -4.04 15.74
CA PRO A 85 -17.89 -3.29 16.27
C PRO A 85 -17.10 -2.81 15.06
N ASN A 86 -17.07 -1.50 14.81
CA ASN A 86 -16.53 -0.88 13.60
C ASN A 86 -15.07 -1.29 13.42
N PRO A 87 -14.75 -2.32 12.61
CA PRO A 87 -13.36 -2.76 12.43
C PRO A 87 -12.60 -1.75 11.56
N MET A 88 -13.35 -0.83 10.93
CA MET A 88 -12.92 0.23 10.03
C MET A 88 -12.41 1.47 10.77
N GLU A 89 -12.75 1.69 12.05
CA GLU A 89 -12.26 2.85 12.81
C GLU A 89 -10.74 2.83 13.01
N LYS A 90 -10.13 1.64 12.99
CA LYS A 90 -8.67 1.47 13.11
C LYS A 90 -7.95 1.40 11.76
N ILE A 91 -8.69 1.50 10.65
CA ILE A 91 -8.11 1.43 9.31
C ILE A 91 -7.95 2.86 8.81
N GLU A 92 -6.72 3.37 8.87
CA GLU A 92 -6.34 4.59 8.17
C GLU A 92 -6.36 4.33 6.65
N VAL A 93 -7.48 4.64 6.00
CA VAL A 93 -7.61 4.53 4.55
C VAL A 93 -6.89 5.73 3.92
N SER A 94 -5.89 5.46 3.09
CA SER A 94 -5.21 6.53 2.36
C SER A 94 -6.13 7.11 1.27
N GLN A 95 -5.95 8.40 0.96
CA GLN A 95 -6.71 9.06 -0.12
C GLN A 95 -6.56 8.33 -1.45
N THR A 96 -5.36 7.80 -1.74
CA THR A 96 -5.10 6.98 -2.93
C THR A 96 -5.92 5.70 -2.95
N MET A 97 -6.12 5.04 -1.81
CA MET A 97 -6.94 3.83 -1.71
C MET A 97 -8.42 4.14 -1.92
N LEU A 98 -8.91 5.28 -1.42
CA LEU A 98 -10.27 5.74 -1.68
C LEU A 98 -10.50 5.99 -3.18
N TYR A 99 -9.56 6.67 -3.85
CA TYR A 99 -9.63 6.88 -5.29
C TYR A 99 -9.55 5.57 -6.07
N ALA A 100 -8.71 4.62 -5.65
CA ALA A 100 -8.59 3.32 -6.29
C ALA A 100 -9.89 2.51 -6.19
N ILE A 101 -10.53 2.48 -5.00
CA ILE A 101 -11.81 1.79 -4.81
C ILE A 101 -12.92 2.46 -5.63
N GLY A 102 -12.98 3.80 -5.63
CA GLY A 102 -13.95 4.54 -6.43
C GLY A 102 -13.79 4.27 -7.93
N PHE A 103 -12.54 4.30 -8.43
CA PHE A 103 -12.24 4.02 -9.83
C PHE A 103 -12.56 2.57 -10.21
N LEU A 104 -12.22 1.60 -9.36
CA LEU A 104 -12.57 0.19 -9.56
C LEU A 104 -14.09 -0.02 -9.60
N GLY A 105 -14.83 0.65 -8.72
CA GLY A 105 -16.29 0.62 -8.71
C GLY A 105 -16.88 1.15 -10.02
N LEU A 106 -16.35 2.24 -10.56
CA LEU A 106 -16.75 2.78 -11.86
C LEU A 106 -16.47 1.79 -12.99
N PHE A 107 -15.33 1.10 -12.96
CA PHE A 107 -15.00 0.06 -13.94
C PHE A 107 -15.98 -1.11 -13.92
N LEU A 108 -16.37 -1.57 -12.72
CA LEU A 108 -17.36 -2.64 -12.57
C LEU A 108 -18.77 -2.19 -12.99
N LEU A 109 -19.13 -0.93 -12.77
CA LEU A 109 -20.39 -0.34 -13.22
C LEU A 109 -20.49 -0.28 -14.77
N GLN A 110 -19.36 -0.21 -15.47
CA GLN A 110 -19.34 -0.22 -16.94
C GLN A 110 -19.74 -1.59 -17.50
N ILE A 111 -19.52 -2.70 -16.78
CA ILE A 111 -19.86 -4.06 -17.22
C ILE A 111 -21.37 -4.23 -17.51
N PRO A 112 -22.32 -3.91 -16.61
CA PRO A 112 -23.74 -4.02 -16.90
C PRO A 112 -24.21 -3.03 -17.98
N PHE A 113 -23.58 -1.85 -18.06
CA PHE A 113 -23.89 -0.88 -19.11
C PHE A 113 -23.50 -1.39 -20.50
N LEU A 114 -22.34 -2.04 -20.61
CA LEU A 114 -21.88 -2.67 -21.85
C LEU A 114 -22.72 -3.91 -22.19
N LYS A 115 -23.06 -4.73 -21.19
CA LYS A 115 -23.93 -5.90 -21.35
C LYS A 115 -25.31 -5.52 -21.89
N ARG A 116 -25.88 -4.38 -21.49
CA ARG A 116 -27.17 -3.87 -22.00
C ARG A 116 -27.11 -3.33 -23.43
N ARG A 117 -25.91 -3.05 -23.97
CA ARG A 117 -25.72 -2.48 -25.32
C ARG A 117 -25.26 -3.52 -26.35
N PHE A 118 -24.76 -4.67 -25.90
CA PHE A 118 -24.22 -5.75 -26.74
C PHE A 118 -25.01 -7.06 -26.58
N GLU A 119 -26.34 -7.00 -26.55
CA GLU A 119 -27.21 -8.20 -26.54
C GLU A 119 -26.75 -9.24 -27.58
N PHE A 120 -26.25 -10.37 -27.08
CA PHE A 120 -26.45 -11.71 -27.62
C PHE A 120 -27.17 -12.52 -26.53
#